data_AF-A0A535FRP9-F1
#
_entry.id   AF-A0A535FRP9-F1
#
_cell.length_a   1.000
_cell.length_b   1.000
_cell.length_c   1.000
_cell.angle_alpha   90.00
_cell.angle_beta   90.00
_cell.angle_gamma   90.00
#
_symmetry.space_group_name_H-M   'P 1'
#
loop_
_entity.id
_entity.type
_entity.pdbx_description
1 polymer ?
#
loop_
_entity_poly.entity_id
_entity_poly.type
_entity_poly.pdbx_seq_one_letter_code
_entity_poly.pdbx_strand_id
1 'polypeptide(L)'
;MKTENKLVEKALEPLPLGSIRPGGWLLHQLRIQAEGLTGHLDEFWPDVAESGWIGGTAEGWERGPYWLDGLVPLAFLLDDEKLKTKAHRWMNYILSHQREDGWPGPIHDTKYGYEHDPWPVYVVLKAMTQYQEATADPRVIPAMERFLRRLQGLIAHRPLASWARMRSADLVVSIYWLYERTGEDWLLDLAQSIQQQSYDWQAHFEHFQYRERQQEWQFENHVVNSSMAIKQPGLWYRFSHDKSNQRAV
;
A
#
# COMPACT_ATOMS: atom_id res chain seq x y z
N MET A 1 -17.18 -24.14 -18.48
CA MET A 1 -15.73 -24.18 -18.14
C MET A 1 -15.46 -22.98 -17.27
N LYS A 2 -15.18 -23.17 -15.97
CA LYS A 2 -14.65 -22.06 -15.16
C LYS A 2 -13.28 -21.76 -15.75
N THR A 3 -13.11 -20.60 -16.37
CA THR A 3 -11.78 -20.02 -16.57
C THR A 3 -11.07 -20.08 -15.23
N GLU A 4 -9.89 -20.68 -15.17
CA GLU A 4 -9.11 -20.70 -13.93
C GLU A 4 -8.97 -19.25 -13.46
N ASN A 5 -9.44 -18.96 -12.24
CA ASN A 5 -9.37 -17.63 -11.65
C ASN A 5 -7.90 -17.39 -11.26
N LYS A 6 -7.06 -17.11 -12.25
CA LYS A 6 -5.61 -16.98 -12.11
C LYS A 6 -5.15 -15.68 -12.74
N LEU A 7 -4.18 -15.06 -12.09
CA LEU A 7 -3.50 -13.90 -12.63
C LEU A 7 -2.69 -14.28 -13.86
N VAL A 8 -2.67 -13.41 -14.87
CA VAL A 8 -1.68 -13.47 -15.95
C VAL A 8 -0.28 -13.41 -15.31
N GLU A 9 0.57 -14.36 -15.70
CA GLU A 9 1.96 -14.45 -15.23
C GLU A 9 2.74 -13.18 -15.60
N LYS A 10 3.62 -12.75 -14.69
CA LYS A 10 4.51 -11.64 -14.98
C LYS A 10 5.58 -12.12 -15.96
N ALA A 11 5.92 -11.28 -16.94
CA ALA A 11 7.06 -11.57 -17.82
C ALA A 11 8.39 -11.58 -17.05
N LEU A 12 8.47 -10.82 -15.95
CA LEU A 12 9.62 -10.73 -15.06
C LEU A 12 9.15 -10.76 -13.60
N GLU A 13 9.81 -11.55 -12.77
CA GLU A 13 9.56 -11.58 -11.33
C GLU A 13 10.38 -10.52 -10.60
N PRO A 14 9.77 -9.73 -9.69
CA PRO A 14 10.54 -8.81 -8.85
C PRO A 14 11.45 -9.63 -7.93
N LEU A 15 12.69 -9.16 -7.77
CA LEU A 15 13.59 -9.75 -6.80
C LEU A 15 13.18 -9.31 -5.38
N PRO A 16 13.22 -10.21 -4.37
CA PRO A 16 12.89 -9.85 -3.00
C PRO A 16 13.76 -8.69 -2.48
N LEU A 17 13.18 -7.84 -1.63
CA LEU A 17 13.93 -6.77 -0.98
C LEU A 17 15.21 -7.30 -0.30
N GLY A 18 16.35 -6.65 -0.58
CA GLY A 18 17.66 -7.01 -0.02
C GLY A 18 18.47 -8.02 -0.85
N SER A 19 17.88 -8.62 -1.89
CA SER A 19 18.58 -9.49 -2.85
C SER A 19 19.63 -8.76 -3.70
N ILE A 20 19.43 -7.46 -3.92
CA ILE A 20 20.36 -6.56 -4.58
C ILE A 20 20.79 -5.45 -3.62
N ARG A 21 22.03 -4.97 -3.78
CA ARG A 21 22.61 -3.93 -2.93
C ARG A 21 22.94 -2.69 -3.76
N PRO A 22 22.61 -1.48 -3.27
CA PRO A 22 22.92 -0.25 -3.98
C PRO A 22 24.45 -0.02 -4.00
N GLY A 23 24.95 0.52 -5.10
CA GLY A 23 26.33 0.97 -5.25
C GLY A 23 26.41 2.38 -5.84
N GLY A 24 27.60 2.98 -5.81
CA GLY A 24 27.88 4.27 -6.44
C GLY A 24 26.91 5.38 -6.02
N TRP A 25 26.36 6.10 -7.00
CA TRP A 25 25.46 7.24 -6.75
C TRP A 25 24.19 6.87 -5.98
N LEU A 26 23.57 5.71 -6.28
CA LEU A 26 22.35 5.30 -5.59
C LEU A 26 22.60 5.02 -4.10
N LEU A 27 23.72 4.36 -3.78
CA LEU A 27 24.13 4.16 -2.39
C LEU A 27 24.29 5.50 -1.67
N HIS A 28 24.90 6.49 -2.32
CA HIS A 28 25.06 7.82 -1.75
C HIS A 28 23.72 8.52 -1.50
N GLN A 29 22.76 8.45 -2.43
CA GLN A 29 21.43 9.03 -2.23
C GLN A 29 20.67 8.36 -1.08
N LEU A 30 20.74 7.04 -0.98
CA LEU A 30 20.12 6.32 0.13
C LEU A 30 20.78 6.70 1.48
N ARG A 31 22.10 6.87 1.52
CA ARG A 31 22.78 7.35 2.74
C ARG A 31 22.36 8.77 3.11
N ILE A 32 22.24 9.69 2.15
CA ILE A 32 21.70 11.04 2.40
C ILE A 32 20.27 10.96 2.98
N GLN A 33 19.41 10.11 2.42
CA GLN A 33 18.05 9.95 2.92
C GLN A 33 18.02 9.35 4.33
N ALA A 34 18.90 8.39 4.61
CA ALA A 34 19.07 7.77 5.92
C ALA A 34 19.60 8.73 6.98
N GLU A 35 20.53 9.61 6.62
CA GLU A 35 21.08 10.65 7.49
C GLU A 35 20.19 11.91 7.56
N GLY A 36 19.11 11.93 6.76
CA GLY A 36 18.14 13.02 6.67
C GLY A 36 16.77 12.65 7.26
N LEU A 37 15.71 13.16 6.63
CA LEU A 37 14.35 13.05 7.18
C LEU A 37 13.92 11.60 7.46
N THR A 38 14.09 10.67 6.52
CA THR A 38 13.60 9.30 6.73
C THR A 38 14.22 8.64 7.96
N GLY A 39 15.51 8.85 8.22
CA GLY A 39 16.16 8.27 9.39
C GLY A 39 15.94 9.00 10.70
N HIS A 40 15.36 10.21 10.70
CA HIS A 40 15.26 11.06 11.90
C HIS A 40 13.85 11.59 12.21
N LEU A 41 12.85 11.42 11.33
CA LEU A 41 11.49 11.94 11.57
C LEU A 41 10.86 11.40 12.88
N ASP A 42 11.16 10.17 13.28
CA ASP A 42 10.70 9.57 14.54
C ASP A 42 11.36 10.16 15.80
N GLU A 43 12.36 11.03 15.65
CA GLU A 43 13.08 11.66 16.76
C GLU A 43 12.51 13.02 17.14
N PHE A 44 11.81 13.70 16.22
CA PHE A 44 11.33 15.07 16.46
C PHE A 44 9.94 15.39 15.91
N TRP A 45 9.41 14.62 14.96
CA TRP A 45 8.10 14.90 14.38
C TRP A 45 7.02 14.07 15.08
N PRO A 46 6.08 14.68 15.82
CA PRO A 46 5.10 13.93 16.62
C PRO A 46 4.27 12.93 15.82
N ASP A 47 3.93 13.25 14.58
CA ASP A 47 3.12 12.39 13.70
C ASP A 47 3.79 11.05 13.36
N VAL A 48 5.10 10.93 13.59
CA VAL A 48 5.86 9.69 13.50
C VAL A 48 6.28 9.22 14.90
N ALA A 49 6.90 10.10 15.70
CA ALA A 49 7.43 9.75 17.03
C ALA A 49 6.34 9.22 17.99
N GLU A 50 5.13 9.78 17.88
CA GLU A 50 3.96 9.52 18.72
C GLU A 50 2.76 9.06 17.87
N SER A 51 3.01 8.47 16.70
CA SER A 51 1.95 8.05 15.78
C SER A 51 0.95 7.08 16.44
N GLY A 52 -0.33 7.22 16.12
CA GLY A 52 -1.37 6.27 16.53
C GLY A 52 -1.10 4.84 16.04
N TRP A 53 -0.33 4.66 14.96
CA TRP A 53 0.10 3.35 14.45
C TRP A 53 1.02 2.58 15.39
N ILE A 54 1.65 3.27 16.34
CA ILE A 54 2.49 2.69 17.39
C ILE A 54 1.94 2.96 18.80
N GLY A 55 0.63 3.25 18.91
CA GLY A 55 -0.05 3.48 20.19
C GLY A 55 0.17 4.84 20.81
N GLY A 56 0.76 5.78 20.07
CA GLY A 56 0.92 7.16 20.52
C GLY A 56 -0.36 7.99 20.35
N THR A 57 -0.26 9.27 20.69
CA THR A 57 -1.40 10.21 20.73
C THR A 57 -1.45 11.19 19.57
N ALA A 58 -0.48 11.15 18.64
CA ALA A 58 -0.50 11.95 17.42
C ALA A 58 -1.43 11.34 16.36
N GLU A 59 -1.34 11.81 15.12
CA GLU A 59 -2.19 11.33 14.03
C GLU A 59 -2.07 9.82 13.81
N GLY A 60 -3.17 9.23 13.32
CA GLY A 60 -3.30 7.79 13.09
C GLY A 60 -3.70 7.47 11.65
N TRP A 61 -3.50 8.40 10.73
CA TRP A 61 -3.86 8.29 9.33
C TRP A 61 -2.66 7.87 8.49
N GLU A 62 -2.11 8.72 7.60
CA GLU A 62 -1.21 8.28 6.53
C GLU A 62 0.28 8.63 6.72
N ARG A 63 0.67 9.60 7.58
CA ARG A 63 2.08 10.03 7.68
C ARG A 63 2.98 8.92 8.20
N GLY A 64 2.56 8.23 9.25
CA GLY A 64 3.24 7.06 9.79
C GLY A 64 3.43 5.95 8.76
N PRO A 65 2.35 5.48 8.10
CA PRO A 65 2.43 4.50 7.02
C PRO A 65 3.38 4.87 5.88
N TYR A 66 3.33 6.11 5.38
CA TYR A 66 4.25 6.54 4.31
C TYR A 66 5.71 6.58 4.77
N TRP A 67 5.96 7.03 6.00
CA TRP A 67 7.30 6.99 6.57
C TRP A 67 7.80 5.54 6.69
N LEU A 68 6.96 4.61 7.15
CA LEU A 68 7.32 3.21 7.27
C LEU A 68 7.57 2.54 5.90
N ASP A 69 6.75 2.84 4.89
CA ASP A 69 6.90 2.35 3.51
C ASP A 69 8.22 2.79 2.87
N GLY A 70 8.76 3.95 3.27
CA GLY A 70 10.10 4.41 2.88
C GLY A 70 11.23 3.88 3.78
N LEU A 71 11.00 3.78 5.09
CA LEU A 71 12.00 3.35 6.07
C LEU A 71 12.39 1.88 5.87
N VAL A 72 11.41 0.99 5.67
CA VAL A 72 11.65 -0.46 5.52
C VAL A 72 12.66 -0.74 4.40
N PRO A 73 12.40 -0.38 3.12
CA PRO A 73 13.37 -0.64 2.07
C PRO A 73 14.72 0.05 2.31
N LEU A 74 14.72 1.26 2.84
CA LEU A 74 15.96 1.98 3.13
C LEU A 74 16.84 1.24 4.15
N ALA A 75 16.24 0.80 5.26
CA ALA A 75 16.92 0.07 6.33
C ALA A 75 17.56 -1.22 5.82
N PHE A 76 16.79 -2.01 5.06
CA PHE A 76 17.26 -3.30 4.57
C PHE A 76 18.20 -3.19 3.38
N LEU A 77 18.04 -2.22 2.46
CA LEU A 77 18.98 -2.03 1.35
C LEU A 77 20.36 -1.56 1.83
N LEU A 78 20.41 -0.64 2.80
CA LEU A 78 21.65 -0.13 3.38
C LEU A 78 22.30 -1.06 4.41
N ASP A 79 21.59 -2.12 4.80
CA ASP A 79 21.98 -3.01 5.89
C ASP A 79 22.25 -2.25 7.21
N ASP A 80 21.40 -1.26 7.51
CA ASP A 80 21.63 -0.33 8.61
C ASP A 80 20.89 -0.77 9.88
N GLU A 81 21.63 -1.23 10.89
CA GLU A 81 21.05 -1.78 12.13
C GLU A 81 20.21 -0.78 12.93
N LYS A 82 20.55 0.53 12.87
CA LYS A 82 19.75 1.55 13.56
C LYS A 82 18.40 1.72 12.88
N LEU A 83 18.39 1.80 11.55
CA LEU A 83 17.14 1.90 10.78
C LEU A 83 16.31 0.62 10.88
N LYS A 84 16.94 -0.56 10.85
CA LYS A 84 16.25 -1.85 11.05
C LYS A 84 15.60 -1.90 12.42
N THR A 85 16.27 -1.42 13.47
CA THR A 85 15.68 -1.35 14.82
C THR A 85 14.38 -0.52 14.82
N LYS A 86 14.38 0.64 14.13
CA LYS A 86 13.18 1.48 13.97
C LYS A 86 12.07 0.76 13.19
N ALA A 87 12.41 0.12 12.07
CA ALA A 87 11.47 -0.65 11.26
C ALA A 87 10.86 -1.83 12.04
N HIS A 88 11.69 -2.60 12.77
CA HIS A 88 11.24 -3.69 13.62
C HIS A 88 10.32 -3.20 14.73
N ARG A 89 10.62 -2.09 15.40
CA ARG A 89 9.75 -1.51 16.44
C ARG A 89 8.35 -1.26 15.90
N TRP A 90 8.24 -0.58 14.76
CA TRP A 90 6.96 -0.27 14.13
C TRP A 90 6.22 -1.53 13.68
N MET A 91 6.90 -2.41 12.93
CA MET A 91 6.25 -3.60 12.38
C MET A 91 5.82 -4.57 13.48
N ASN A 92 6.64 -4.77 14.52
CA ASN A 92 6.28 -5.58 15.67
C ASN A 92 5.04 -5.03 16.36
N TYR A 93 4.96 -3.71 16.57
CA TYR A 93 3.80 -3.10 17.21
C TYR A 93 2.54 -3.33 16.38
N ILE A 94 2.57 -3.03 15.07
CA ILE A 94 1.41 -3.18 14.19
C ILE A 94 0.93 -4.64 14.16
N LEU A 95 1.85 -5.60 14.04
CA LEU A 95 1.51 -7.03 13.99
C LEU A 95 0.97 -7.54 15.34
N SER A 96 1.53 -7.11 16.47
CA SER A 96 1.11 -7.60 17.79
C SER A 96 -0.16 -6.92 18.32
N HIS A 97 -0.53 -5.75 17.77
CA HIS A 97 -1.71 -4.98 18.18
C HIS A 97 -2.82 -4.99 17.11
N GLN A 98 -2.75 -5.90 16.13
CA GLN A 98 -3.87 -6.11 15.22
C GLN A 98 -5.09 -6.57 16.02
N ARG A 99 -6.22 -5.89 15.81
CA ARG A 99 -7.47 -6.15 16.55
C ARG A 99 -8.01 -7.55 16.26
N GLU A 100 -8.91 -8.03 17.11
CA GLU A 100 -9.54 -9.35 16.98
C GLU A 100 -10.32 -9.52 15.66
N ASP A 101 -10.93 -8.45 15.16
CA ASP A 101 -11.66 -8.43 13.89
C ASP A 101 -10.75 -8.39 12.65
N GLY A 102 -9.42 -8.25 12.84
CA GLY A 102 -8.43 -8.19 11.77
C GLY A 102 -8.01 -6.78 11.37
N TRP A 103 -8.59 -5.71 11.94
CA TRP A 103 -8.16 -4.35 11.61
C TRP A 103 -6.80 -4.00 12.25
N PRO A 104 -5.78 -3.59 11.46
CA PRO A 104 -4.50 -3.13 11.98
C PRO A 104 -4.55 -1.64 12.30
N GLY A 105 -3.91 -1.24 13.41
CA GLY A 105 -3.70 0.16 13.74
C GLY A 105 -4.96 0.96 14.11
N PRO A 106 -4.93 2.28 13.91
CA PRO A 106 -6.02 3.19 14.30
C PRO A 106 -7.31 2.93 13.54
N ILE A 107 -8.45 3.03 14.23
CA ILE A 107 -9.80 3.00 13.62
C ILE A 107 -10.25 4.38 13.16
N HIS A 108 -9.83 5.41 13.89
CA HIS A 108 -10.25 6.78 13.67
C HIS A 108 -9.03 7.69 13.75
N ASP A 109 -8.90 8.58 12.77
CA ASP A 109 -7.92 9.67 12.85
C ASP A 109 -8.54 10.89 13.53
N THR A 110 -7.84 11.43 14.52
CA THR A 110 -8.30 12.56 15.34
C THR A 110 -8.37 13.89 14.58
N LYS A 111 -7.76 13.98 13.39
CA LYS A 111 -7.64 15.21 12.60
C LYS A 111 -8.58 15.26 11.41
N TYR A 112 -8.77 14.14 10.71
CA TYR A 112 -9.59 14.07 9.49
C TYR A 112 -10.95 13.39 9.70
N GLY A 113 -11.16 12.74 10.84
CA GLY A 113 -12.47 12.24 11.25
C GLY A 113 -12.95 10.99 10.52
N TYR A 114 -12.09 10.34 9.72
CA TYR A 114 -12.48 9.14 8.99
C TYR A 114 -12.49 7.92 9.91
N GLU A 115 -13.66 7.28 10.03
CA GLU A 115 -13.82 6.03 10.76
C GLU A 115 -13.67 4.84 9.81
N HIS A 116 -12.80 3.89 10.15
CA HIS A 116 -12.50 2.71 9.34
C HIS A 116 -12.11 3.07 7.89
N ASP A 117 -11.33 4.13 7.69
CA ASP A 117 -10.77 4.44 6.37
C ASP A 117 -9.63 3.47 6.04
N PRO A 118 -9.79 2.63 5.01
CA PRO A 118 -8.78 1.63 4.70
C PRO A 118 -7.59 2.22 3.93
N TRP A 119 -7.67 3.48 3.47
CA TRP A 119 -6.61 4.09 2.66
C TRP A 119 -5.21 4.00 3.30
N PRO A 120 -4.99 4.41 4.57
CA PRO A 120 -3.66 4.31 5.14
C PRO A 120 -3.19 2.87 5.34
N VAL A 121 -4.12 1.93 5.52
CA VAL A 121 -3.80 0.50 5.60
C VAL A 121 -3.25 -0.02 4.27
N TYR A 122 -3.64 0.56 3.13
CA TYR A 122 -3.07 0.19 1.82
C TYR A 122 -1.56 0.43 1.80
N VAL A 123 -1.13 1.55 2.39
CA VAL A 123 0.28 1.92 2.49
C VAL A 123 1.01 1.00 3.48
N VAL A 124 0.40 0.66 4.62
CA VAL A 124 0.96 -0.30 5.58
C VAL A 124 1.12 -1.68 4.97
N LEU A 125 0.16 -2.16 4.17
CA LEU A 125 0.27 -3.43 3.46
C LEU A 125 1.48 -3.45 2.53
N LYS A 126 1.76 -2.36 1.82
CA LYS A 126 3.01 -2.25 1.02
C LYS A 126 4.24 -2.38 1.90
N ALA A 127 4.31 -1.66 3.01
CA ALA A 127 5.43 -1.79 3.96
C ALA A 127 5.56 -3.22 4.52
N MET A 128 4.44 -3.89 4.81
CA MET A 128 4.39 -5.29 5.25
C MET A 128 4.94 -6.25 4.20
N THR A 129 4.56 -6.12 2.92
CA THR A 129 5.10 -6.97 1.85
C THR A 129 6.62 -6.86 1.76
N GLN A 130 7.15 -5.64 1.76
CA GLN A 130 8.59 -5.37 1.74
C GLN A 130 9.29 -5.94 2.98
N TYR A 131 8.71 -5.75 4.16
CA TYR A 131 9.26 -6.27 5.40
C TYR A 131 9.27 -7.80 5.42
N GLN A 132 8.21 -8.46 4.94
CA GLN A 132 8.15 -9.92 4.85
C GLN A 132 9.23 -10.45 3.89
N GLU A 133 9.44 -9.80 2.75
CA GLU A 133 10.51 -10.19 1.82
C GLU A 133 11.91 -10.05 2.42
N ALA A 134 12.15 -9.01 3.23
CA ALA A 134 13.45 -8.78 3.84
C ALA A 134 13.74 -9.62 5.10
N THR A 135 12.70 -10.07 5.81
CA THR A 135 12.85 -10.71 7.14
C THR A 135 12.30 -12.13 7.24
N ALA A 136 11.49 -12.54 6.26
CA ALA A 136 10.70 -13.77 6.31
C ALA A 136 9.80 -13.89 7.56
N ASP A 137 9.41 -12.78 8.18
CA ASP A 137 8.58 -12.79 9.39
C ASP A 137 7.23 -13.50 9.13
N PRO A 138 6.98 -14.66 9.77
CA PRO A 138 5.82 -15.50 9.45
C PRO A 138 4.49 -14.88 9.90
N ARG A 139 4.52 -13.80 10.69
CA ARG A 139 3.32 -13.12 11.19
C ARG A 139 2.66 -12.23 10.14
N VAL A 140 3.40 -11.81 9.11
CA VAL A 140 2.92 -10.83 8.12
C VAL A 140 1.77 -11.40 7.28
N ILE A 141 1.95 -12.57 6.68
CA ILE A 141 0.94 -13.19 5.79
C ILE A 141 -0.41 -13.36 6.50
N PRO A 142 -0.48 -13.99 7.70
CA PRO A 142 -1.74 -14.10 8.45
C PRO A 142 -2.35 -12.73 8.82
N ALA A 143 -1.52 -11.73 9.16
CA ALA A 143 -2.03 -10.40 9.48
C ALA A 143 -2.67 -9.73 8.26
N MET A 144 -2.05 -9.83 7.08
CA MET A 144 -2.62 -9.32 5.83
C MET A 144 -3.94 -10.01 5.49
N GLU A 145 -4.01 -11.35 5.61
CA GLU A 145 -5.24 -12.11 5.35
C GLU A 145 -6.39 -11.67 6.26
N ARG A 146 -6.13 -11.53 7.56
CA ARG A 146 -7.15 -11.09 8.54
C ARG A 146 -7.69 -9.70 8.22
N PHE A 147 -6.81 -8.76 7.86
CA PHE A 147 -7.25 -7.43 7.44
C PHE A 147 -8.08 -7.48 6.15
N LEU A 148 -7.63 -8.23 5.14
CA LEU A 148 -8.33 -8.30 3.86
C LEU A 148 -9.70 -8.98 4.00
N ARG A 149 -9.84 -9.98 4.88
CA ARG A 149 -11.15 -10.55 5.27
C ARG A 149 -12.05 -9.51 5.94
N ARG A 150 -11.49 -8.71 6.87
CA ARG A 150 -12.23 -7.60 7.50
C ARG A 150 -12.69 -6.58 6.48
N LEU A 151 -11.81 -6.19 5.57
CA LEU A 151 -12.08 -5.23 4.51
C LEU A 151 -13.17 -5.75 3.56
N GLN A 152 -13.12 -7.02 3.16
CA GLN A 152 -14.15 -7.65 2.32
C GLN A 152 -15.56 -7.49 2.92
N GLY A 153 -15.71 -7.77 4.23
CA GLY A 153 -16.97 -7.57 4.93
C GLY A 153 -17.38 -6.10 5.05
N LEU A 154 -16.41 -5.20 5.23
CA LEU A 154 -16.66 -3.76 5.34
C LEU A 154 -17.16 -3.17 4.01
N ILE A 155 -16.47 -3.44 2.89
CA ILE A 155 -16.78 -2.84 1.58
C ILE A 155 -18.07 -3.36 0.95
N ALA A 156 -18.60 -4.48 1.44
CA ALA A 156 -19.91 -4.98 1.05
C ALA A 156 -21.05 -4.08 1.58
N HIS A 157 -20.83 -3.35 2.67
CA HIS A 157 -21.84 -2.50 3.33
C HIS A 157 -21.50 -1.01 3.24
N ARG A 158 -20.20 -0.67 3.19
CA ARG A 158 -19.68 0.69 3.06
C ARG A 158 -18.72 0.73 1.87
N PRO A 159 -19.21 1.03 0.65
CA PRO A 159 -18.37 1.07 -0.54
C PRO A 159 -17.19 2.03 -0.40
N LEU A 160 -16.11 1.78 -1.16
CA LEU A 160 -14.93 2.63 -1.18
C LEU A 160 -15.29 4.07 -1.60
N ALA A 161 -14.70 5.03 -0.89
CA ALA A 161 -14.87 6.46 -1.13
C ALA A 161 -13.52 7.18 -1.00
N SER A 162 -13.47 8.46 -1.37
CA SER A 162 -12.30 9.32 -1.14
C SER A 162 -11.00 8.67 -1.69
N TRP A 163 -9.88 8.81 -0.98
CA TRP A 163 -8.59 8.23 -1.31
C TRP A 163 -8.64 6.72 -1.56
N ALA A 164 -9.36 5.95 -0.73
CA ALA A 164 -9.45 4.50 -0.90
C ALA A 164 -10.04 4.10 -2.27
N ARG A 165 -11.00 4.87 -2.79
CA ARG A 165 -11.56 4.68 -4.13
C ARG A 165 -10.56 5.04 -5.23
N MET A 166 -9.92 6.20 -5.11
CA MET A 166 -8.97 6.70 -6.13
C MET A 166 -7.70 5.86 -6.22
N ARG A 167 -7.31 5.26 -5.08
CA ARG A 167 -6.02 4.59 -4.85
C ARG A 167 -6.14 3.09 -4.65
N SER A 168 -7.27 2.50 -5.03
CA SER A 168 -7.53 1.05 -4.98
C SER A 168 -6.41 0.20 -5.58
N ALA A 169 -5.73 0.69 -6.61
CA ALA A 169 -4.59 0.02 -7.23
C ALA A 169 -3.42 -0.22 -6.25
N ASP A 170 -3.20 0.66 -5.26
CA ASP A 170 -2.14 0.47 -4.25
C ASP A 170 -2.46 -0.71 -3.31
N LEU A 171 -3.75 -0.96 -3.03
CA LEU A 171 -4.19 -2.15 -2.30
C LEU A 171 -4.02 -3.42 -3.14
N VAL A 172 -4.42 -3.37 -4.42
CA VAL A 172 -4.44 -4.54 -5.31
C VAL A 172 -3.03 -5.10 -5.53
N VAL A 173 -2.00 -4.26 -5.58
CA VAL A 173 -0.59 -4.72 -5.60
C VAL A 173 -0.31 -5.66 -4.43
N SER A 174 -0.74 -5.30 -3.21
CA SER A 174 -0.52 -6.11 -2.01
C SER A 174 -1.40 -7.37 -1.99
N ILE A 175 -2.63 -7.30 -2.53
CA ILE A 175 -3.50 -8.49 -2.67
C ILE A 175 -2.88 -9.50 -3.63
N TYR A 176 -2.38 -9.07 -4.78
CA TYR A 176 -1.73 -9.96 -5.74
C TYR A 176 -0.45 -10.56 -5.17
N TRP A 177 0.35 -9.77 -4.46
CA TRP A 177 1.54 -10.26 -3.76
C TRP A 177 1.21 -11.39 -2.77
N LEU A 178 0.08 -11.27 -2.05
CA LEU A 178 -0.39 -12.28 -1.11
C LEU A 178 -0.94 -13.51 -1.82
N TYR A 179 -1.77 -13.31 -2.86
CA TYR A 179 -2.33 -14.40 -3.67
C TYR A 179 -1.23 -15.25 -4.31
N GLU A 180 -0.18 -14.64 -4.84
CA GLU A 180 0.95 -15.35 -5.44
C GLU A 180 1.72 -16.22 -4.43
N ARG A 181 1.54 -15.99 -3.11
CA ARG A 181 2.16 -16.77 -2.04
C ARG A 181 1.23 -17.81 -1.41
N THR A 182 -0.07 -17.55 -1.39
CA THR A 182 -1.05 -18.41 -0.70
C THR A 182 -1.90 -19.24 -1.66
N GLY A 183 -2.13 -18.76 -2.89
CA GLY A 183 -3.02 -19.40 -3.87
C GLY A 183 -4.50 -19.31 -3.52
N GLU A 184 -4.88 -18.45 -2.57
CA GLU A 184 -6.24 -18.37 -2.04
C GLU A 184 -7.17 -17.55 -2.96
N ASP A 185 -8.09 -18.22 -3.67
CA ASP A 185 -8.98 -17.61 -4.68
C ASP A 185 -9.82 -16.43 -4.17
N TRP A 186 -10.20 -16.41 -2.88
CA TRP A 186 -11.01 -15.32 -2.30
C TRP A 186 -10.31 -13.96 -2.36
N LEU A 187 -8.97 -13.94 -2.46
CA LEU A 187 -8.19 -12.73 -2.66
C LEU A 187 -8.47 -12.09 -4.02
N LEU A 188 -8.67 -12.91 -5.06
CA LEU A 188 -9.02 -12.42 -6.39
C LEU A 188 -10.48 -11.95 -6.45
N ASP A 189 -11.39 -12.62 -5.75
CA ASP A 189 -12.78 -12.17 -5.61
C ASP A 189 -12.86 -10.80 -4.90
N LEU A 190 -12.02 -10.61 -3.87
CA LEU A 190 -11.86 -9.31 -3.21
C LEU A 190 -11.26 -8.26 -4.17
N ALA A 191 -10.21 -8.60 -4.92
CA ALA A 191 -9.61 -7.69 -5.90
C ALA A 191 -10.62 -7.24 -6.97
N GLN A 192 -11.47 -8.15 -7.44
CA GLN A 192 -12.57 -7.83 -8.37
C GLN A 192 -13.57 -6.87 -7.73
N SER A 193 -13.97 -7.11 -6.48
CA SER A 193 -14.89 -6.23 -5.75
C SER A 193 -14.30 -4.81 -5.60
N ILE A 194 -13.01 -4.71 -5.29
CA ILE A 194 -12.28 -3.44 -5.19
C ILE A 194 -12.23 -2.73 -6.56
N GLN A 195 -11.95 -3.47 -7.63
CA GLN A 195 -11.95 -2.92 -8.99
C GLN A 195 -13.30 -2.30 -9.35
N GLN A 196 -14.40 -3.01 -9.07
CA GLN A 196 -15.76 -2.53 -9.34
C GLN A 196 -16.12 -1.26 -8.56
N GLN A 197 -15.53 -1.06 -7.38
CA GLN A 197 -15.74 0.13 -6.55
C GLN A 197 -14.73 1.27 -6.83
N SER A 198 -13.72 1.01 -7.65
CA SER A 198 -12.64 1.96 -7.94
C SER A 198 -13.06 3.11 -8.85
N TYR A 199 -12.23 4.16 -8.92
CA TYR A 199 -12.37 5.16 -9.98
C TYR A 199 -11.91 4.59 -11.32
N ASP A 200 -12.69 4.82 -12.38
CA ASP A 200 -12.36 4.38 -13.73
C ASP A 200 -11.37 5.35 -14.37
N TRP A 201 -10.08 5.13 -14.10
CA TRP A 201 -9.03 5.97 -14.65
C TRP A 201 -8.83 5.78 -16.15
N GLN A 202 -9.16 4.61 -16.69
CA GLN A 202 -9.08 4.38 -18.12
C GLN A 202 -10.07 5.28 -18.86
N ALA A 203 -11.35 5.25 -18.46
CA ALA A 203 -12.36 6.14 -19.03
C ALA A 203 -12.01 7.63 -18.80
N HIS A 204 -11.46 7.97 -17.63
CA HIS A 204 -11.02 9.33 -17.33
C HIS A 204 -9.98 9.84 -18.33
N PHE A 205 -8.99 9.04 -18.72
CA PHE A 205 -7.97 9.46 -19.68
C PHE A 205 -8.47 9.38 -21.13
N GLU A 206 -9.29 8.39 -21.48
CA GLU A 206 -9.94 8.29 -22.80
C GLU A 206 -10.87 9.49 -23.06
N HIS A 207 -11.49 10.02 -22.01
CA HIS A 207 -12.41 11.15 -22.05
C HIS A 207 -11.94 12.32 -21.18
N PHE A 208 -10.65 12.64 -21.25
CA PHE A 208 -10.04 13.65 -20.37
C PHE A 208 -10.70 15.03 -20.48
N GLN A 209 -11.26 15.49 -19.35
CA GLN A 209 -12.01 16.75 -19.23
C GLN A 209 -11.15 17.92 -18.74
N TYR A 210 -10.05 17.67 -18.03
CA TYR A 210 -9.24 18.71 -17.38
C TYR A 210 -8.18 19.31 -18.31
N ARG A 211 -8.61 19.87 -19.45
CA ARG A 211 -7.72 20.38 -20.53
C ARG A 211 -7.15 21.78 -20.28
N GLU A 212 -7.59 22.42 -19.20
CA GLU A 212 -7.18 23.76 -18.79
C GLU A 212 -6.78 23.76 -17.32
N ARG A 213 -6.18 24.86 -16.84
CA ARG A 213 -5.84 25.02 -15.44
C ARG A 213 -7.11 24.96 -14.58
N GLN A 214 -7.15 24.01 -13.66
CA GLN A 214 -8.23 23.88 -12.70
C GLN A 214 -8.03 24.82 -11.51
N GLN A 215 -9.11 25.42 -11.03
CA GLN A 215 -9.12 26.28 -9.84
C GLN A 215 -9.70 25.56 -8.62
N GLU A 216 -10.52 24.54 -8.86
CA GLU A 216 -11.15 23.74 -7.82
C GLU A 216 -10.44 22.39 -7.68
N TRP A 217 -10.21 21.99 -6.44
CA TRP A 217 -9.61 20.69 -6.15
C TRP A 217 -10.69 19.60 -6.13
N GLN A 218 -10.44 18.54 -6.89
CA GLN A 218 -11.23 17.31 -6.92
C GLN A 218 -10.27 16.11 -6.85
N PHE A 219 -10.78 14.97 -6.43
CA PHE A 219 -9.96 13.77 -6.27
C PHE A 219 -9.32 13.31 -7.58
N GLU A 220 -10.04 13.45 -8.69
CA GLU A 220 -9.64 13.02 -10.02
C GLU A 220 -8.73 14.02 -10.75
N ASN A 221 -8.72 15.28 -10.32
CA ASN A 221 -7.79 16.30 -10.84
C ASN A 221 -6.57 16.51 -9.93
N HIS A 222 -6.51 15.80 -8.79
CA HIS A 222 -5.34 15.76 -7.93
C HIS A 222 -4.18 15.06 -8.64
N VAL A 223 -3.11 15.82 -8.91
CA VAL A 223 -1.98 15.36 -9.72
C VAL A 223 -1.41 14.00 -9.28
N VAL A 224 -1.32 13.72 -7.98
CA VAL A 224 -0.75 12.45 -7.51
C VAL A 224 -1.69 11.27 -7.77
N ASN A 225 -3.01 11.51 -7.79
CA ASN A 225 -3.99 10.48 -8.12
C ASN A 225 -3.92 10.15 -9.61
N SER A 226 -3.93 11.18 -10.47
CA SER A 226 -3.78 11.00 -11.91
C SER A 226 -2.45 10.35 -12.28
N SER A 227 -1.33 10.76 -11.68
CA SER A 227 -0.02 10.17 -11.98
C SER A 227 0.11 8.72 -11.52
N MET A 228 -0.47 8.36 -10.38
CA MET A 228 -0.39 6.98 -9.88
C MET A 228 -1.41 6.05 -10.54
N ALA A 229 -2.42 6.59 -11.21
CA ALA A 229 -3.41 5.83 -11.96
C ALA A 229 -2.80 4.94 -13.06
N ILE A 230 -1.61 5.30 -13.57
CA ILE A 230 -0.92 4.54 -14.62
C ILE A 230 -0.69 3.06 -14.28
N LYS A 231 -0.63 2.70 -12.98
CA LYS A 231 -0.46 1.30 -12.57
C LYS A 231 -1.74 0.47 -12.72
N GLN A 232 -2.90 1.13 -12.76
CA GLN A 232 -4.20 0.50 -12.62
C GLN A 232 -4.53 -0.43 -13.81
N PRO A 233 -4.38 -0.03 -15.09
CA PRO A 233 -4.68 -0.92 -16.21
C PRO A 233 -3.79 -2.16 -16.23
N GLY A 234 -2.51 -2.03 -15.89
CA GLY A 234 -1.59 -3.18 -15.81
C GLY A 234 -2.04 -4.22 -14.79
N LEU A 235 -2.51 -3.79 -13.61
CA LEU A 235 -3.06 -4.69 -12.59
C LEU A 235 -4.37 -5.33 -13.05
N TRP A 236 -5.29 -4.53 -13.60
CA TRP A 236 -6.56 -5.02 -14.12
C TRP A 236 -6.40 -6.02 -15.24
N TYR A 237 -5.43 -5.84 -16.14
CA TYR A 237 -5.12 -6.82 -17.17
C TYR A 237 -4.74 -8.17 -16.56
N ARG A 238 -3.94 -8.18 -15.47
CA ARG A 238 -3.52 -9.43 -14.84
C ARG A 238 -4.70 -10.27 -14.36
N PHE A 239 -5.78 -9.64 -13.89
CA PHE A 239 -6.96 -10.38 -13.45
C PHE A 239 -8.03 -10.57 -14.55
N SER A 240 -8.36 -9.52 -15.28
CA SER A 240 -9.45 -9.54 -16.29
C SER A 240 -9.08 -10.26 -17.59
N HIS A 241 -7.79 -10.37 -17.90
CA HIS A 241 -7.25 -10.82 -19.19
C HIS A 241 -7.72 -9.95 -20.38
N ASP A 242 -8.33 -8.80 -20.11
CA ASP A 242 -8.85 -7.90 -21.14
C ASP A 242 -7.71 -7.12 -21.80
N LYS A 243 -7.58 -7.29 -23.11
CA LYS A 243 -6.59 -6.60 -23.95
C LYS A 243 -6.80 -5.08 -24.01
N SER A 244 -7.96 -4.55 -23.63
CA SER A 244 -8.15 -3.10 -23.46
C SER A 244 -7.23 -2.57 -22.36
N ASN A 245 -7.25 -3.20 -21.18
CA ASN A 245 -6.38 -2.89 -20.05
C ASN A 245 -4.89 -3.03 -20.42
N GLN A 246 -4.53 -4.05 -21.21
CA GLN A 246 -3.15 -4.22 -21.68
C GLN A 246 -2.69 -3.06 -22.58
N ARG A 247 -3.56 -2.54 -23.45
CA ARG A 247 -3.25 -1.44 -24.38
C ARG A 247 -3.20 -0.07 -23.71
N ALA A 248 -3.76 0.05 -22.50
CA ALA A 248 -3.76 1.28 -21.71
C ALA A 248 -2.52 1.45 -20.82
N VAL A 249 -1.58 0.49 -20.85
CA VAL A 249 -0.24 0.55 -20.24
C VAL A 249 0.76 1.06 -21.26
#